data_AF-A0A6P8HVY7-F1
#
_entry.id   AF-A0A6P8HVY7-F1
#
_cell.length_a   1.000
_cell.length_b   1.000
_cell.length_c   1.000
_cell.angle_alpha   90.00
_cell.angle_beta   90.00
_cell.angle_gamma   90.00
#
_symmetry.space_group_name_H-M   'P 1'
#
loop_
_entity.id
_entity.type
_entity.pdbx_description
1 polymer ?
#
loop_
_entity_poly.entity_id
_entity_poly.type
_entity_poly.pdbx_seq_one_letter_code
_entity_poly.pdbx_strand_id
1 'polypeptide(L)'
;MGGKYQRLASEAGSKTFKTGLFSYLFFTWLNGLLRLGYQRPLAHDDLLELSDENKAQDLVAKLHVLWMEEINSAKKRGRKPRLWKAMFKLFLRDVILFTALKLMDEAMGITLVVSVWFYLKLLEEGSHMDQTYAVGIVASIGIPSLIKVFFYHHSDYLAVLMGVRLKSAVIGLIHKKVR
;
A
#
# COMPACT_ATOMS: atom_id res chain seq x y z
N MET A 1 30.87 13.96 -18.28
CA MET A 1 30.64 13.48 -16.90
C MET A 1 29.24 12.85 -16.67
N GLY A 2 28.44 12.53 -17.69
CA GLY A 2 27.07 11.99 -17.52
C GLY A 2 26.92 10.46 -17.39
N GLY A 3 27.95 9.66 -17.71
CA GLY A 3 27.80 8.20 -17.82
C GLY A 3 27.66 7.43 -16.50
N LYS A 4 28.12 7.99 -15.36
CA LYS A 4 28.09 7.30 -14.06
C LYS A 4 26.72 7.41 -13.38
N TYR A 5 26.00 8.51 -13.60
CA TYR A 5 24.69 8.76 -13.00
C TYR A 5 23.56 8.06 -13.73
N GLN A 6 23.64 7.98 -15.06
CA GLN A 6 22.67 7.26 -15.88
C GLN A 6 22.70 5.75 -15.61
N ARG A 7 23.88 5.21 -15.26
CA ARG A 7 24.02 3.84 -14.77
C ARG A 7 23.37 3.62 -13.39
N LEU A 8 23.39 4.59 -12.49
CA LEU A 8 22.79 4.47 -11.16
C LEU A 8 21.24 4.51 -11.22
N ALA A 9 20.67 5.37 -12.07
CA ALA A 9 19.22 5.42 -12.30
C ALA A 9 18.73 4.14 -13.02
N SER A 10 19.48 3.68 -14.04
CA SER A 10 19.22 2.43 -14.74
C SER A 10 19.39 1.18 -13.85
N GLU A 11 20.43 1.13 -13.01
CA GLU A 11 20.61 0.05 -12.04
C GLU A 11 19.56 0.11 -10.93
N ALA A 12 19.14 1.29 -10.48
CA ALA A 12 18.08 1.41 -9.48
C ALA A 12 16.73 0.94 -10.04
N GLY A 13 16.37 1.37 -11.25
CA GLY A 13 15.17 0.91 -11.98
C GLY A 13 15.21 -0.57 -12.35
N SER A 14 16.41 -1.14 -12.57
CA SER A 14 16.59 -2.59 -12.76
C SER A 14 16.53 -3.37 -11.44
N LYS A 15 17.08 -2.81 -10.35
CA LYS A 15 17.10 -3.43 -9.01
C LYS A 15 15.74 -3.41 -8.32
N THR A 16 14.85 -2.48 -8.65
CA THR A 16 13.44 -2.48 -8.18
C THR A 16 12.66 -3.72 -8.62
N PHE A 17 13.08 -4.42 -9.68
CA PHE A 17 12.44 -5.68 -10.10
C PHE A 17 13.00 -6.91 -9.37
N LYS A 18 14.09 -6.78 -8.60
CA LYS A 18 14.68 -7.82 -7.75
C LYS A 18 14.88 -7.35 -6.30
N THR A 19 14.00 -6.49 -5.80
CA THR A 19 14.04 -6.11 -4.39
C THR A 19 13.54 -7.26 -3.52
N GLY A 20 14.42 -7.76 -2.64
CA GLY A 20 14.03 -8.77 -1.65
C GLY A 20 12.90 -8.26 -0.75
N LEU A 21 12.11 -9.18 -0.18
CA LEU A 21 10.94 -8.87 0.65
C LEU A 21 11.23 -7.79 1.70
N PHE A 22 12.39 -7.84 2.34
CA PHE A 22 12.83 -6.84 3.32
C PHE A 22 12.93 -5.42 2.76
N SER A 23 13.37 -5.25 1.51
CA SER A 23 13.47 -3.92 0.90
C SER A 23 12.11 -3.31 0.63
N TYR A 24 11.14 -4.15 0.24
CA TYR A 24 9.76 -3.73 0.08
C TYR A 24 9.12 -3.40 1.44
N LEU A 25 9.27 -4.28 2.45
CA LEU A 25 8.70 -4.12 3.79
C LEU A 25 9.20 -2.86 4.53
N PHE A 26 10.46 -2.49 4.34
CA PHE A 26 11.06 -1.32 4.99
C PHE A 26 11.22 -0.11 4.05
N PHE A 27 10.60 -0.15 2.86
CA PHE A 27 10.69 0.90 1.84
C PHE A 27 12.12 1.34 1.50
N THR A 28 13.12 0.47 1.70
CA THR A 28 14.53 0.86 1.54
C THR A 28 14.90 1.12 0.08
N TRP A 29 14.09 0.65 -0.86
CA TRP A 29 14.18 0.98 -2.28
C TRP A 29 14.08 2.48 -2.54
N LEU A 30 13.37 3.23 -1.69
CA LEU A 30 13.19 4.68 -1.82
C LEU A 30 14.42 5.48 -1.34
N ASN A 31 15.26 4.89 -0.49
CA ASN A 31 16.40 5.58 0.14
C ASN A 31 17.38 6.18 -0.88
N GLY A 32 17.59 5.50 -2.02
CA GLY A 32 18.46 6.01 -3.09
C GLY A 32 17.97 7.33 -3.67
N LEU A 33 16.67 7.43 -3.93
CA LEU A 33 16.03 8.63 -4.47
C LEU A 33 16.01 9.76 -3.44
N LEU A 34 15.70 9.45 -2.17
CA LEU A 34 15.70 10.45 -1.09
C LEU A 34 17.10 11.03 -0.86
N ARG A 35 18.15 10.19 -0.90
CA ARG A 35 19.53 10.66 -0.78
C ARG A 35 19.94 11.56 -1.94
N LEU A 36 19.50 11.25 -3.17
CA LEU A 36 19.77 12.10 -4.33
C LEU A 36 19.07 13.45 -4.19
N GLY A 37 17.79 13.45 -3.79
CA GLY A 37 17.01 14.67 -3.54
C GLY A 37 17.55 15.53 -2.40
N TYR A 38 18.20 14.92 -1.40
CA TYR A 38 18.91 15.65 -0.35
C TYR A 38 20.16 16.37 -0.87
N GLN A 39 20.87 15.78 -1.84
CA GLN A 39 22.12 16.34 -2.38
C GLN A 39 21.87 17.42 -3.43
N ARG A 40 20.82 17.27 -4.25
CA ARG A 40 20.45 18.25 -5.27
C ARG A 40 18.96 18.17 -5.60
N PRO A 41 18.36 19.23 -6.15
CA PRO A 41 17.02 19.16 -6.74
C PRO A 41 16.92 18.04 -7.78
N LEU A 42 15.85 17.27 -7.70
CA LEU A 42 15.59 16.15 -8.61
C LEU A 42 15.19 16.68 -10.00
N ALA A 43 15.79 16.10 -11.04
CA ALA A 43 15.37 16.30 -12.42
C ALA A 43 14.40 15.20 -12.86
N HIS A 44 13.73 15.38 -14.00
CA HIS A 44 12.77 14.40 -14.53
C HIS A 44 13.43 13.04 -14.78
N ASP A 45 14.65 13.03 -15.32
CA ASP A 45 15.41 11.82 -15.65
C ASP A 45 15.90 11.05 -14.42
N ASP A 46 15.83 11.66 -13.23
CA ASP A 46 16.20 11.00 -11.96
C ASP A 46 15.04 10.18 -11.37
N LEU A 47 13.82 10.34 -11.89
CA LEU A 47 12.65 9.62 -11.41
C LEU A 47 12.67 8.18 -11.90
N LEU A 48 12.28 7.26 -11.00
CA LEU A 48 12.17 5.85 -11.34
C LEU A 48 11.09 5.63 -12.39
N GLU A 49 11.41 4.85 -13.42
CA GLU A 49 10.42 4.41 -14.38
C GLU A 49 9.34 3.57 -13.67
N LEU A 50 8.08 3.78 -14.09
CA LEU A 50 6.96 3.00 -13.59
C LEU A 50 7.12 1.54 -14.03
N SER A 51 6.87 0.61 -13.10
CA SER A 51 6.74 -0.80 -13.45
C SER A 51 5.61 -0.99 -14.47
N ASP A 52 5.73 -2.01 -15.33
CA ASP A 52 4.72 -2.30 -16.36
C ASP A 52 3.32 -2.45 -15.75
N GLU A 53 3.20 -3.08 -14.58
CA GLU A 53 1.93 -3.19 -13.86
C GLU A 53 1.28 -1.85 -13.46
N ASN A 54 2.10 -0.81 -13.30
CA ASN A 54 1.67 0.54 -12.93
C ASN A 54 1.53 1.47 -14.14
N LYS A 55 1.91 1.04 -15.35
CA LYS A 55 1.74 1.86 -16.56
C LYS A 55 0.25 2.01 -16.88
N ALA A 56 -0.12 3.24 -17.26
CA ALA A 56 -1.50 3.56 -17.61
C ALA A 56 -2.05 2.69 -18.74
N GLN A 57 -1.21 2.38 -19.73
CA GLN A 57 -1.60 1.56 -20.89
C GLN A 57 -2.09 0.17 -20.46
N ASP A 58 -1.35 -0.50 -19.59
CA ASP A 58 -1.70 -1.84 -19.09
C ASP A 58 -2.93 -1.82 -18.20
N LEU A 59 -3.05 -0.84 -17.30
CA LEU A 59 -4.23 -0.66 -16.45
C LEU A 59 -5.49 -0.39 -17.27
N VAL A 60 -5.40 0.47 -18.29
CA VAL A 60 -6.51 0.79 -19.20
C VAL A 60 -6.91 -0.43 -20.02
N ALA A 61 -5.94 -1.20 -20.53
CA ALA A 61 -6.21 -2.43 -21.28
C ALA A 61 -6.96 -3.46 -20.41
N LYS A 62 -6.49 -3.71 -19.18
CA LYS A 62 -7.15 -4.60 -18.22
C LYS A 62 -8.56 -4.13 -17.87
N LEU A 63 -8.73 -2.84 -17.56
CA LEU A 63 -10.04 -2.27 -17.24
C LEU A 63 -11.02 -2.39 -18.42
N HIS A 64 -10.54 -2.16 -19.64
CA HIS A 64 -11.34 -2.27 -20.86
C HIS A 64 -11.85 -3.70 -21.08
N VAL A 65 -11.01 -4.72 -20.89
CA VAL A 65 -11.42 -6.13 -20.98
C VAL A 65 -12.52 -6.44 -19.95
N LEU A 66 -12.33 -6.05 -18.69
CA LEU A 66 -13.31 -6.25 -17.62
C LEU A 66 -14.62 -5.49 -17.88
N TRP A 67 -14.54 -4.31 -18.50
CA TRP A 67 -15.70 -3.52 -18.89
C TRP A 67 -16.52 -4.21 -19.98
N MET A 68 -15.86 -4.77 -21.01
CA MET A 68 -16.54 -5.54 -22.06
C MET A 68 -17.18 -6.82 -21.49
N GLU A 69 -16.52 -7.50 -20.55
CA GLU A 69 -17.09 -8.64 -19.84
C GLU A 69 -18.37 -8.26 -19.07
N GLU A 70 -18.37 -7.12 -18.40
CA GLU A 70 -19.53 -6.58 -17.68
C GLU A 70 -20.67 -6.18 -18.63
N ILE A 71 -20.37 -5.58 -19.79
CA ILE A 71 -21.37 -5.28 -20.83
C ILE A 71 -22.04 -6.56 -21.32
N ASN A 72 -21.24 -7.57 -21.67
CA ASN A 72 -21.75 -8.85 -22.16
C ASN A 72 -22.60 -9.55 -21.08
N SER A 73 -22.13 -9.54 -19.83
CA SER A 73 -22.86 -10.11 -18.70
C SER A 73 -24.15 -9.36 -18.39
N ALA A 74 -24.17 -8.04 -18.57
CA ALA A 74 -25.34 -7.21 -18.36
C ALA A 74 -26.41 -7.46 -19.44
N LYS A 75 -25.99 -7.55 -20.72
CA LYS A 75 -26.86 -7.89 -21.85
C LYS A 75 -27.53 -9.25 -21.67
N LYS A 76 -26.76 -10.28 -21.27
CA LYS A 76 -27.30 -11.63 -20.99
C LYS A 76 -28.35 -11.65 -19.87
N ARG A 77 -28.24 -10.74 -18.90
CA ARG A 77 -29.14 -10.67 -17.72
C ARG A 77 -30.22 -9.59 -17.84
N GLY A 78 -30.39 -8.96 -19.02
CA GLY A 78 -31.39 -7.91 -19.23
C GLY A 78 -31.22 -6.68 -18.34
N ARG A 79 -30.00 -6.41 -17.84
CA ARG A 79 -29.72 -5.30 -16.90
C ARG A 79 -28.80 -4.26 -17.53
N LYS A 80 -28.76 -3.06 -16.94
CA LYS A 80 -27.77 -2.03 -17.31
C LYS A 80 -26.36 -2.43 -16.80
N PRO A 81 -25.29 -2.22 -17.61
CA PRO A 81 -23.91 -2.47 -17.17
C PRO A 81 -23.47 -1.44 -16.13
N ARG A 82 -22.60 -1.85 -15.20
CA ARG A 82 -22.14 -0.99 -14.10
C ARG A 82 -20.62 -0.94 -14.04
N LEU A 83 -20.03 0.22 -14.34
CA LEU A 83 -18.58 0.39 -14.44
C LEU A 83 -17.85 0.03 -13.13
N TRP A 84 -18.44 0.37 -11.98
CA TRP A 84 -17.86 0.08 -10.67
C TRP A 84 -17.61 -1.42 -10.44
N LYS A 85 -18.37 -2.33 -11.08
CA LYS A 85 -18.12 -3.77 -10.98
C LYS A 85 -16.83 -4.18 -11.70
N ALA A 86 -16.58 -3.60 -12.88
CA ALA A 86 -15.33 -3.82 -13.61
C ALA A 86 -14.13 -3.23 -12.85
N MET A 87 -14.30 -2.03 -12.28
CA MET A 87 -13.30 -1.41 -11.41
C MET A 87 -12.99 -2.30 -10.19
N PHE A 88 -14.02 -2.81 -9.51
CA PHE A 88 -13.83 -3.68 -8.34
C PHE A 88 -13.10 -4.97 -8.68
N LYS A 89 -13.44 -5.61 -9.81
CA LYS A 89 -12.72 -6.80 -10.30
C LYS A 89 -11.24 -6.52 -10.59
N LEU A 90 -10.92 -5.35 -11.15
CA LEU A 90 -9.54 -4.96 -11.47
C LEU A 90 -8.64 -4.94 -10.23
N PHE A 91 -9.19 -4.47 -9.10
CA PHE A 91 -8.45 -4.29 -7.86
C PHE A 91 -8.78 -5.34 -6.79
N LEU A 92 -9.43 -6.46 -7.14
CA LEU A 92 -9.92 -7.41 -6.15
C LEU A 92 -8.80 -7.95 -5.24
N ARG A 93 -7.65 -8.27 -5.83
CA ARG A 93 -6.45 -8.71 -5.10
C ARG A 93 -5.96 -7.63 -4.13
N ASP A 94 -5.86 -6.39 -4.60
CA ASP A 94 -5.38 -5.26 -3.81
C ASP A 94 -6.36 -4.94 -2.67
N VAL A 95 -7.67 -5.01 -2.93
CA VAL A 95 -8.74 -4.84 -1.91
C VAL A 95 -8.65 -5.91 -0.82
N ILE A 96 -8.43 -7.18 -1.19
CA ILE A 96 -8.29 -8.27 -0.21
C ILE A 96 -7.07 -8.02 0.69
N LEU A 97 -5.93 -7.68 0.09
CA LEU A 97 -4.70 -7.38 0.84
C LEU A 97 -4.86 -6.16 1.75
N PHE A 98 -5.42 -5.07 1.22
CA PHE A 98 -5.73 -3.86 1.98
C PHE A 98 -6.63 -4.18 3.18
N THR A 99 -7.71 -4.93 2.95
CA THR A 99 -8.67 -5.29 4.00
C THR A 99 -8.00 -6.14 5.08
N ALA A 100 -7.19 -7.13 4.70
CA ALA A 100 -6.47 -7.97 5.66
C ALA A 100 -5.50 -7.16 6.53
N LEU A 101 -4.71 -6.26 5.92
CA LEU A 101 -3.78 -5.39 6.65
C LEU A 101 -4.51 -4.42 7.58
N LYS A 102 -5.63 -3.85 7.10
CA LYS A 102 -6.42 -2.90 7.87
C LYS A 102 -7.14 -3.57 9.05
N LEU A 103 -7.63 -4.80 8.89
CA LEU A 103 -8.18 -5.59 9.99
C LEU A 103 -7.12 -5.86 11.07
N MET A 104 -5.89 -6.14 10.67
CA MET A 104 -4.79 -6.36 11.62
C MET A 104 -4.40 -5.08 12.37
N ASP A 105 -4.35 -3.94 11.66
CA ASP A 105 -4.16 -2.61 12.28
C ASP A 105 -5.23 -2.32 13.35
N GLU A 106 -6.51 -2.58 13.05
CA GLU A 106 -7.59 -2.38 14.02
C GLU A 106 -7.54 -3.38 15.18
N ALA A 107 -7.20 -4.65 14.91
CA ALA A 107 -7.02 -5.64 15.97
C ALA A 107 -5.94 -5.22 16.96
N MET A 108 -4.78 -4.75 16.48
CA MET A 108 -3.72 -4.21 17.34
C MET A 108 -4.17 -2.95 18.09
N GLY A 109 -5.01 -2.12 17.45
CA GLY A 109 -5.65 -0.97 18.10
C GLY A 109 -6.50 -1.36 19.30
N ILE A 110 -7.35 -2.38 19.15
CA ILE A 110 -8.17 -2.91 20.24
C ILE A 110 -7.30 -3.49 21.35
N THR A 111 -6.27 -4.27 21.01
CA THR A 111 -5.30 -4.81 21.99
C THR A 111 -4.65 -3.70 22.79
N LEU A 112 -4.20 -2.61 22.15
CA LEU A 112 -3.59 -1.47 22.82
C LEU A 112 -4.54 -0.82 23.84
N VAL A 113 -5.80 -0.61 23.46
CA VAL A 113 -6.82 -0.03 24.36
C VAL A 113 -7.04 -0.93 25.58
N VAL A 114 -7.15 -2.24 25.36
CA VAL A 114 -7.31 -3.22 26.45
C VAL A 114 -6.08 -3.24 27.36
N SER A 115 -4.87 -3.25 26.80
CA SER A 115 -3.61 -3.21 27.57
C SER A 115 -3.49 -1.96 28.44
N VAL A 116 -3.87 -0.79 27.90
CA VAL A 116 -3.87 0.46 28.67
C VAL A 116 -4.92 0.42 29.78
N TRP A 117 -6.10 -0.13 29.53
CA TRP A 117 -7.11 -0.32 30.58
C TRP A 117 -6.61 -1.20 31.72
N PHE A 118 -5.96 -2.33 31.41
CA PHE A 118 -5.33 -3.19 32.43
C PHE A 118 -4.23 -2.45 33.20
N TYR A 119 -3.42 -1.66 32.51
CA TYR A 119 -2.39 -0.84 33.15
C TYR A 119 -2.98 0.20 34.12
N LEU A 120 -4.08 0.87 33.76
CA LEU A 120 -4.74 1.83 34.65
C LEU A 120 -5.32 1.16 35.89
N LYS A 121 -5.98 0.01 35.72
CA LYS A 121 -6.52 -0.78 36.83
C LYS A 121 -5.42 -1.17 37.82
N LEU A 122 -4.25 -1.50 37.29
CA LEU A 122 -3.07 -1.86 38.09
C LEU A 122 -2.60 -0.74 39.01
N LEU A 123 -2.59 0.48 38.49
CA LEU A 123 -2.16 1.66 39.24
C LEU A 123 -3.15 1.99 40.37
N GLU A 124 -4.43 1.74 40.15
CA GLU A 124 -5.51 2.00 41.12
C GLU A 124 -5.49 1.01 42.29
N GLU A 125 -5.20 -0.28 42.05
CA GLU A 125 -5.15 -1.33 43.08
C GLU A 125 -3.93 -1.21 44.03
N GLY A 126 -2.99 -0.28 43.79
CA GLY A 126 -1.95 0.10 44.76
C GLY A 126 -1.06 -1.06 45.23
N SER A 127 -0.70 -1.99 44.34
CA SER A 127 -0.23 -3.32 44.74
C SER A 127 1.29 -3.47 44.98
N HIS A 128 1.64 -4.25 46.02
CA HIS A 128 2.92 -4.94 46.22
C HIS A 128 3.13 -5.99 45.12
N MET A 129 3.50 -5.52 43.93
CA MET A 129 3.38 -6.31 42.72
C MET A 129 4.67 -7.02 42.33
N ASP A 130 4.53 -8.24 41.80
CA ASP A 130 5.66 -8.95 41.20
C ASP A 130 6.17 -8.19 39.97
N GLN A 131 7.49 -7.95 39.92
CA GLN A 131 8.15 -7.19 38.88
C GLN A 131 7.89 -7.77 37.48
N THR A 132 7.71 -9.10 37.39
CA THR A 132 7.37 -9.81 36.16
C THR A 132 6.04 -9.36 35.57
N TYR A 133 5.03 -9.14 36.40
CA TYR A 133 3.70 -8.73 35.95
C TYR A 133 3.70 -7.29 35.41
N ALA A 134 4.45 -6.39 36.06
CA ALA A 134 4.66 -5.02 35.59
C ALA A 134 5.27 -5.00 34.18
N VAL A 135 6.34 -5.79 33.98
CA VAL A 135 7.04 -5.87 32.70
C VAL A 135 6.13 -6.45 31.61
N GLY A 136 5.31 -7.44 31.93
CA GLY A 136 4.35 -8.03 31.00
C GLY A 136 3.35 -7.00 30.46
N ILE A 137 2.81 -6.14 31.33
CA ILE A 137 1.85 -5.10 30.92
C ILE A 137 2.52 -4.05 30.04
N VAL A 138 3.72 -3.58 30.40
CA VAL A 138 4.46 -2.60 29.59
C VAL A 138 4.80 -3.18 28.22
N ALA A 139 5.25 -4.43 28.17
CA ALA A 139 5.51 -5.14 26.92
C ALA A 139 4.24 -5.29 26.06
N SER A 140 3.09 -5.52 26.69
CA SER A 140 1.79 -5.62 26.01
C SER A 140 1.32 -4.30 25.38
N ILE A 141 1.84 -3.16 25.83
CA ILE A 141 1.60 -1.84 25.21
C ILE A 141 2.62 -1.60 24.08
N GLY A 142 3.91 -1.83 24.37
CA GLY A 142 4.99 -1.53 23.44
C GLY A 142 4.95 -2.38 22.16
N ILE A 143 4.84 -3.71 22.29
CA ILE A 143 4.95 -4.61 21.14
C ILE A 143 3.81 -4.39 20.12
N PRO A 144 2.52 -4.38 20.50
CA PRO A 144 1.43 -4.12 19.56
C PRO A 144 1.48 -2.72 18.96
N SER A 145 1.98 -1.72 19.69
CA SER A 145 2.11 -0.35 19.16
C SER A 145 3.05 -0.29 17.95
N LEU A 146 4.21 -0.97 18.02
CA LEU A 146 5.18 -1.03 16.92
C LEU A 146 4.63 -1.82 15.73
N ILE A 147 3.99 -2.95 16.01
CA ILE A 147 3.36 -3.78 14.99
C ILE A 147 2.24 -3.00 14.28
N LYS A 148 1.45 -2.23 15.02
CA LYS A 148 0.38 -1.40 14.47
C LYS A 148 0.90 -0.38 13.46
N VAL A 149 1.95 0.37 13.83
CA VAL A 149 2.59 1.36 12.92
C VAL A 149 2.98 0.72 11.60
N PHE A 150 3.52 -0.50 11.66
CA PHE A 150 3.87 -1.26 10.47
C PHE A 150 2.67 -1.55 9.57
N PHE A 151 1.59 -2.11 10.11
CA PHE A 151 0.37 -2.42 9.36
C PHE A 151 -0.31 -1.16 8.80
N TYR A 152 -0.37 -0.10 9.59
CA TYR A 152 -0.92 1.18 9.19
C TYR A 152 -0.25 1.72 7.92
N HIS A 153 1.09 1.84 7.91
CA HIS A 153 1.81 2.38 6.76
C HIS A 153 1.68 1.51 5.50
N HIS A 154 1.66 0.19 5.64
CA HIS A 154 1.45 -0.70 4.50
C HIS A 154 0.03 -0.60 3.94
N SER A 155 -0.98 -0.49 4.82
CA SER A 155 -2.37 -0.33 4.39
C SER A 155 -2.59 1.03 3.69
N ASP A 156 -2.00 2.10 4.20
CA ASP A 156 -2.08 3.44 3.62
C ASP A 156 -1.39 3.52 2.25
N TYR A 157 -0.19 2.95 2.14
CA TYR A 157 0.53 2.85 0.87
C TYR A 157 -0.30 2.11 -0.20
N LEU A 158 -0.91 0.98 0.14
CA LEU A 158 -1.78 0.25 -0.79
C LEU A 158 -3.01 1.07 -1.17
N ALA A 159 -3.64 1.78 -0.23
CA ALA A 159 -4.80 2.61 -0.50
C ALA A 159 -4.48 3.73 -1.50
N VAL A 160 -3.37 4.44 -1.28
CA VAL A 160 -2.90 5.50 -2.19
C VAL A 160 -2.60 4.93 -3.57
N LEU A 161 -1.87 3.80 -3.64
CA LEU A 161 -1.51 3.17 -4.91
C LEU A 161 -2.75 2.71 -5.70
N MET A 162 -3.72 2.10 -5.03
CA MET A 162 -5.00 1.72 -5.63
C MET A 162 -5.73 2.95 -6.19
N GLY A 163 -5.76 4.06 -5.45
CA GLY A 163 -6.38 5.31 -5.88
C GLY A 163 -5.74 5.87 -7.15
N VAL A 164 -4.40 5.92 -7.20
CA VAL A 164 -3.65 6.39 -8.38
C VAL A 164 -3.89 5.49 -9.59
N ARG A 165 -3.80 4.16 -9.40
CA ARG A 165 -4.05 3.18 -10.48
C ARG A 165 -5.47 3.30 -11.01
N LEU A 166 -6.46 3.41 -10.13
CA LEU A 166 -7.85 3.52 -10.51
C LEU A 166 -8.11 4.79 -11.31
N LYS A 167 -7.62 5.94 -10.82
CA LYS A 167 -7.73 7.23 -11.51
C LYS A 167 -7.11 7.18 -12.90
N SER A 168 -5.90 6.64 -13.02
CA SER A 168 -5.20 6.49 -14.30
C SER A 168 -5.97 5.60 -15.28
N ALA A 169 -6.52 4.48 -14.80
CA ALA A 169 -7.27 3.53 -15.63
C ALA A 169 -8.57 4.15 -16.16
N VAL A 170 -9.31 4.87 -15.30
CA VAL A 170 -10.59 5.50 -15.68
C VAL A 170 -10.36 6.63 -16.69
N ILE A 171 -9.37 7.50 -16.45
CA ILE A 171 -9.03 8.59 -17.37
C ILE A 171 -8.67 8.03 -18.75
N GLY A 172 -7.79 7.03 -18.81
CA GLY A 172 -7.40 6.44 -20.08
C GLY A 172 -8.54 5.69 -20.79
N LEU A 173 -9.46 5.07 -20.04
CA LEU A 173 -10.65 4.46 -20.62
C LEU A 173 -11.59 5.49 -21.25
N ILE A 174 -11.79 6.65 -20.59
CA ILE A 174 -12.59 7.76 -21.12
C ILE A 174 -11.95 8.31 -22.40
N HIS A 175 -10.64 8.56 -22.40
CA HIS A 175 -9.93 9.04 -23.58
C HIS A 175 -10.07 8.08 -24.77
N LYS A 176 -9.99 6.77 -24.52
CA LYS A 176 -10.19 5.74 -25.55
C LYS A 176 -11.62 5.67 -26.08
N LYS A 177 -12.61 6.19 -25.32
CA LYS A 177 -14.01 6.21 -25.73
C LYS A 177 -14.39 7.47 -26.51
N VAL A 178 -13.73 8.59 -26.23
CA VAL A 178 -13.98 9.89 -26.88
C VAL A 178 -13.29 9.99 -28.24
N ARG A 179 -12.11 9.37 -28.38
CA ARG A 179 -11.42 9.23 -29.66
C ARG A 179 -11.98 8.06 -30.47
#